data_AF-A0AAQ3WR99-F1
#
_entry.id   AF-A0AAQ3WR99-F1
#
_cell.length_a   1.000
_cell.length_b   1.000
_cell.length_c   1.000
_cell.angle_alpha   90.00
_cell.angle_beta   90.00
_cell.angle_gamma   90.00
#
_symmetry.space_group_name_H-M   'P 1'
#
loop_
_entity.id
_entity.type
_entity.pdbx_description
1 polymer ?
#
loop_
_entity_poly.entity_id
_entity_poly.type
_entity_poly.pdbx_seq_one_letter_code
_entity_poly.pdbx_strand_id
1 'polypeptide(L)'
;MAKSKNHTAHNQSYKAHKNGIKKPKRHRQTSTKGMDPKFLRNLRYSRKNNKKSGSGVFLKVEPNGVMYDGKDPILLLKYYYDIMF
;
A
#
# COMPACT_ATOMS: atom_id res chain seq x y z
N MET A 1 19.23 -50.57 36.84
CA MET A 1 18.98 -49.30 36.11
C MET A 1 17.49 -49.01 36.17
N ALA A 2 17.05 -47.96 36.89
CA ALA A 2 15.64 -47.60 36.93
C ALA A 2 15.26 -46.84 35.65
N LYS A 3 14.14 -47.20 35.02
CA LYS A 3 13.66 -46.52 33.80
C LYS A 3 13.05 -45.17 34.18
N SER A 4 13.48 -44.10 33.53
CA SER A 4 12.88 -42.76 33.64
C SER A 4 11.72 -42.60 32.65
N LYS A 5 10.90 -41.55 32.86
CA LYS A 5 9.82 -41.19 31.92
C LYS A 5 10.42 -40.53 30.68
N ASN A 6 10.09 -41.04 29.50
CA ASN A 6 10.68 -40.59 28.24
C ASN A 6 10.08 -39.28 27.69
N HIS A 7 8.85 -38.90 28.08
CA HIS A 7 8.18 -37.68 27.59
C HIS A 7 7.04 -37.21 28.50
N THR A 8 6.80 -35.90 28.59
CA THR A 8 5.61 -35.31 29.21
C THR A 8 5.28 -33.91 28.67
N ALA A 9 3.99 -33.65 28.45
CA ALA A 9 3.46 -32.33 28.08
C ALA A 9 2.65 -31.65 29.22
N HIS A 10 2.70 -32.21 30.44
CA HIS A 10 1.78 -31.86 31.55
C HIS A 10 1.72 -30.35 31.87
N ASN A 11 2.85 -29.65 31.78
CA ASN A 11 2.94 -28.22 32.14
C ASN A 11 3.12 -27.30 30.91
N GLN A 12 2.91 -27.81 29.70
CA GLN A 12 3.16 -27.01 28.49
C GLN A 12 2.10 -25.93 28.32
N SER A 13 0.81 -26.29 28.48
CA SER A 13 -0.30 -25.34 28.36
C SER A 13 -0.21 -24.25 29.42
N TYR A 14 0.02 -24.60 30.68
CA TYR A 14 0.16 -23.62 31.76
C TYR A 14 1.28 -22.61 31.51
N LYS A 15 2.46 -23.07 31.05
CA LYS A 15 3.57 -22.18 30.67
C LYS A 15 3.21 -21.28 29.48
N ALA A 16 2.54 -21.82 28.46
CA ALA A 16 2.11 -21.05 27.29
C ALA A 16 1.11 -19.94 27.67
N HIS A 17 0.23 -20.20 28.63
CA HIS A 17 -0.78 -19.25 29.09
C HIS A 17 -0.29 -18.26 30.15
N LYS A 18 0.78 -18.56 30.90
CA LYS A 18 1.36 -17.64 31.92
C LYS A 18 1.64 -16.24 31.39
N ASN A 19 2.17 -16.13 30.16
CA ASN A 19 2.41 -14.86 29.46
C ASN A 19 1.39 -14.58 28.33
N GLY A 20 0.50 -15.54 28.09
CA GLY A 20 -0.49 -15.56 27.01
C GLY A 20 0.12 -15.82 25.63
N ILE A 21 -0.56 -16.66 24.84
CA ILE A 21 -0.19 -16.94 23.45
C ILE A 21 -0.54 -15.70 22.60
N LYS A 22 0.48 -14.99 22.11
CA LYS A 22 0.29 -13.76 21.32
C LYS A 22 0.03 -14.07 19.84
N LYS A 23 -0.99 -13.43 19.27
CA LYS A 23 -1.26 -13.46 17.83
C LYS A 23 -0.28 -12.55 17.08
N PRO A 24 0.10 -12.86 15.83
CA PRO A 24 0.93 -11.95 15.04
C PRO A 24 0.21 -10.63 14.80
N LYS A 25 0.96 -9.52 14.89
CA LYS A 25 0.43 -8.18 14.65
C LYS A 25 0.23 -7.95 13.15
N ARG A 26 -0.89 -7.32 12.76
CA ARG A 26 -1.11 -6.86 11.39
C ARG A 26 -0.47 -5.49 11.21
N HIS A 27 0.52 -5.39 10.33
CA HIS A 27 1.13 -4.13 9.93
C HIS A 27 0.44 -3.57 8.67
N ARG A 28 0.45 -2.24 8.50
CA ARG A 28 -0.12 -1.58 7.30
C ARG A 28 0.54 -2.05 6.00
N GLN A 29 1.80 -2.44 6.07
CA GLN A 29 2.59 -2.94 4.95
C GLN A 29 3.04 -4.36 5.28
N THR A 30 2.76 -5.29 4.37
CA THR A 30 3.21 -6.68 4.45
C THR A 30 4.55 -6.84 3.72
N SER A 31 5.28 -7.91 4.03
CA SER A 31 6.51 -8.24 3.31
C SER A 31 6.20 -8.66 1.88
N THR A 32 6.93 -8.12 0.90
CA THR A 32 6.81 -8.51 -0.52
C THR A 32 7.69 -9.70 -0.92
N LYS A 33 8.29 -10.40 0.07
CA LYS A 33 9.15 -11.56 -0.17
C LYS A 33 8.31 -12.72 -0.72
N GLY A 34 8.74 -13.31 -1.84
CA GLY A 34 8.02 -14.38 -2.53
C GLY A 34 6.95 -13.92 -3.53
N MET A 35 6.77 -12.60 -3.72
CA MET A 35 5.95 -12.08 -4.82
C MET A 35 6.67 -12.23 -6.16
N ASP A 36 5.90 -12.27 -7.25
CA ASP A 36 6.42 -12.36 -8.62
C ASP A 36 7.48 -11.27 -8.89
N PRO A 37 8.71 -11.65 -9.27
CA PRO A 37 9.76 -10.70 -9.61
C PRO A 37 9.37 -9.73 -10.73
N LYS A 38 8.55 -10.12 -11.71
CA LYS A 38 8.13 -9.24 -12.81
C LYS A 38 7.21 -8.13 -12.30
N PHE A 39 6.24 -8.48 -11.47
CA PHE A 39 5.41 -7.50 -10.74
C PHE A 39 6.27 -6.55 -9.89
N LEU A 40 7.23 -7.06 -9.12
CA LEU A 40 8.09 -6.23 -8.26
C LEU A 40 8.97 -5.25 -9.07
N ARG A 41 9.47 -5.69 -10.24
CA ARG A 41 10.22 -4.80 -11.16
C ARG A 41 9.35 -3.67 -11.66
N ASN A 42 8.13 -3.98 -12.10
CA ASN A 42 7.18 -2.95 -12.55
C ASN A 42 6.82 -1.99 -11.41
N LEU A 43 6.45 -2.51 -10.25
CA LEU A 43 6.10 -1.72 -9.07
C LEU A 43 7.23 -0.76 -8.67
N ARG A 44 8.50 -1.19 -8.79
CA ARG A 44 9.67 -0.34 -8.56
C ARG A 44 9.71 0.84 -9.54
N TYR A 45 9.50 0.59 -10.83
CA TYR A 45 9.49 1.65 -11.84
C TYR A 45 8.31 2.59 -11.68
N SER A 46 7.09 2.08 -11.47
CA SER A 46 5.91 2.90 -11.22
C SER A 46 6.10 3.80 -10.01
N ARG A 47 6.59 3.26 -8.89
CA ARG A 47 6.86 4.07 -7.68
C ARG A 47 7.97 5.10 -7.90
N LYS A 48 8.99 4.79 -8.71
CA LYS A 48 10.07 5.74 -9.04
C LYS A 48 9.52 6.94 -9.83
N ASN A 49 8.68 6.67 -10.83
CA ASN A 49 8.18 7.68 -11.76
C ASN A 49 6.94 8.44 -11.21
N ASN A 50 6.20 7.83 -10.28
CA ASN A 50 5.05 8.46 -9.61
C ASN A 50 5.43 9.20 -8.31
N LYS A 51 6.73 9.45 -8.06
CA LYS A 51 7.15 10.35 -6.97
C LYS A 51 6.75 11.78 -7.37
N LYS A 52 5.49 12.15 -7.10
CA LYS A 52 4.97 13.49 -7.37
C LYS A 52 5.78 14.53 -6.60
N SER A 53 6.40 15.43 -7.36
CA SER A 53 6.68 16.80 -7.00
C SER A 53 5.39 17.53 -6.62
N GLY A 54 4.88 17.33 -5.40
CA GLY A 54 3.88 18.19 -4.72
C GLY A 54 2.48 18.36 -5.33
N SER A 55 2.25 18.10 -6.61
CA SER A 55 0.96 18.29 -7.27
C SER A 55 0.20 16.96 -7.29
N GLY A 56 -0.54 16.71 -6.21
CA GLY A 56 -1.61 15.72 -6.22
C GLY A 56 -2.60 16.07 -7.31
N VAL A 57 -2.38 15.58 -8.54
CA VAL A 57 -3.36 15.67 -9.62
C VAL A 57 -4.65 15.01 -9.13
N PHE A 58 -5.58 15.83 -8.64
CA PHE A 58 -6.99 15.50 -8.45
C PHE A 58 -7.57 15.40 -9.86
N LEU A 59 -7.40 14.24 -10.49
CA LEU A 59 -8.15 13.94 -11.71
C LEU A 59 -9.61 13.72 -11.29
N LYS A 60 -10.44 14.77 -11.40
CA LYS A 60 -11.89 14.60 -11.42
C LYS A 60 -12.22 13.91 -12.74
N VAL A 61 -12.65 12.66 -12.66
CA VAL A 61 -13.17 11.93 -13.83
C VAL A 61 -14.60 12.43 -14.04
N GLU A 62 -14.77 13.34 -15.00
CA GLU A 62 -16.10 13.67 -15.53
C GLU A 62 -16.54 12.58 -16.53
N PRO A 63 -17.85 12.33 -16.72
CA PRO A 63 -18.38 11.13 -17.39
C PRO A 63 -18.00 10.96 -18.87
N ASN A 64 -17.36 11.97 -19.48
CA ASN A 64 -17.21 12.08 -20.93
C ASN A 64 -15.76 11.84 -21.42
N GLY A 65 -14.84 11.42 -20.55
CA GLY A 65 -13.56 10.80 -20.96
C GLY A 65 -12.51 11.70 -21.62
N VAL A 66 -12.72 13.02 -21.74
CA VAL A 66 -11.73 13.92 -22.36
C VAL A 66 -10.70 14.40 -21.33
N MET A 67 -9.45 13.98 -21.53
CA MET A 67 -8.29 14.36 -20.72
C MET A 67 -7.76 15.71 -21.20
N TYR A 68 -7.90 16.79 -20.43
CA TYR A 68 -7.16 18.03 -20.71
C TYR A 68 -5.88 18.05 -19.88
N ASP A 69 -4.75 18.08 -20.58
CA ASP A 69 -3.42 18.22 -19.99
C ASP A 69 -3.22 19.65 -19.48
N GLY A 70 -3.24 19.82 -18.16
CA GLY A 70 -2.42 20.81 -17.46
C GLY A 70 -2.68 22.31 -17.67
N LYS A 71 -3.78 22.76 -18.29
CA LYS A 71 -4.13 24.19 -18.28
C LYS A 71 -5.31 24.43 -17.34
N ASP A 72 -5.09 25.24 -16.31
CA ASP A 72 -6.12 25.61 -15.33
C ASP A 72 -7.37 26.10 -16.08
N PRO A 73 -8.55 25.49 -15.85
CA PRO A 73 -9.77 25.79 -16.61
C PRO A 73 -10.21 27.26 -16.47
N ILE A 74 -9.81 27.91 -15.38
CA ILE A 74 -10.04 29.34 -15.14
C ILE A 74 -9.28 30.21 -16.15
N LEU A 75 -8.05 29.83 -16.52
CA LEU A 75 -7.24 30.58 -17.50
C LEU A 75 -7.81 30.47 -18.91
N LEU A 76 -8.40 29.33 -19.27
CA LEU A 76 -9.04 29.12 -20.57
C LEU A 76 -10.29 30.00 -20.73
N LEU A 77 -11.11 30.08 -19.68
CA LEU A 77 -12.27 30.98 -19.63
C LEU A 77 -11.84 32.44 -19.76
N LYS A 78 -10.80 32.85 -19.04
CA LYS A 78 -10.28 34.22 -19.10
C LYS A 78 -9.78 34.58 -20.51
N TYR A 79 -9.07 33.67 -21.17
CA TYR A 79 -8.60 33.86 -22.55
C TYR A 79 -9.75 33.95 -23.57
N TYR A 80 -10.85 33.21 -23.35
CA TYR A 80 -12.03 33.27 -24.21
C TYR A 80 -12.83 34.57 -24.05
N TYR A 81 -12.88 35.14 -22.83
CA TYR A 81 -13.51 36.44 -22.60
C TYR A 81 -12.68 37.60 -23.17
N ASP A 82 -11.34 37.57 -23.03
CA ASP A 82 -10.45 38.65 -23.53
C ASP A 82 -10.35 38.70 -25.08
N ILE A 83 -10.75 37.64 -25.80
CA ILE A 83 -10.81 37.62 -27.28
C ILE A 83 -12.20 38.01 -27.81
N MET A 84 -13.25 37.73 -27.03
CA MET A 84 -14.64 37.88 -27.46
C MET A 84 -15.28 39.20 -26.99
N PHE A 85 -14.52 40.06 -26.29
CA PHE A 85 -14.95 41.40 -25.85
C PHE A 85 -13.85 42.43 -26.04
#